data_AF-A0A6N9IXF7-F1
#
_entry.id   AF-A0A6N9IXF7-F1
#
_cell.length_a   1.000
_cell.length_b   1.000
_cell.length_c   1.000
_cell.angle_alpha   90.00
_cell.angle_beta   90.00
_cell.angle_gamma   90.00
#
_symmetry.space_group_name_H-M   'P 1'
#
loop_
_entity.id
_entity.type
_entity.pdbx_description
1 polymer ?
#
loop_
_entity_poly.entity_id
_entity_poly.type
_entity_poly.pdbx_seq_one_letter_code
_entity_poly.pdbx_strand_id
1 'polypeptide(L)' 'MIFGKDDCPHTQKVLGDFKKQHRSFAFINVDKDPQGLKKLLEYTDDKYMVPVIVNADEDSVQIGYTGEVSI' A
#
# COMPACT_ATOMS: atom_id res chain seq x y z
N MET A 1 -6.78 -0.12 -1.75
CA MET A 1 -5.82 0.87 -2.29
C MET A 1 -4.44 0.56 -1.75
N ILE A 2 -3.39 0.76 -2.54
CA ILE A 2 -1.99 0.55 -2.14
C ILE A 2 -1.24 1.86 -2.34
N PHE A 3 -0.72 2.42 -1.25
CA PHE A 3 0.17 3.57 -1.28
C PHE A 3 1.61 3.04 -1.19
N GLY A 4 2.46 3.43 -2.12
CA GLY A 4 3.84 2.96 -2.16
C GLY A 4 4.68 3.72 -3.16
N LYS A 5 5.84 3.16 -3.52
CA LYS A 5 6.76 3.75 -4.49
C LYS A 5 7.44 2.68 -5.35
N ASP A 6 7.92 3.10 -6.51
CA ASP A 6 8.41 2.18 -7.54
C ASP A 6 9.70 1.46 -7.10
N ASP A 7 10.57 2.13 -6.35
CA ASP A 7 11.88 1.64 -5.88
C ASP A 7 11.81 0.87 -4.54
N CYS A 8 10.62 0.52 -4.04
CA CYS A 8 10.45 -0.24 -2.80
C CYS A 8 10.17 -1.74 -3.06
N PRO A 9 11.04 -2.66 -2.60
CA PRO A 9 10.83 -4.10 -2.77
C PRO A 9 9.51 -4.61 -2.16
N HIS A 10 9.10 -4.09 -1.00
CA HIS A 10 7.85 -4.47 -0.34
C HIS A 10 6.62 -4.00 -1.14
N THR A 11 6.69 -2.81 -1.74
CA THR A 11 5.65 -2.32 -2.66
C THR A 11 5.55 -3.21 -3.90
N GLN A 12 6.68 -3.54 -4.55
CA GLN A 12 6.66 -4.42 -5.72
C GLN A 12 6.11 -5.80 -5.39
N LYS A 13 6.43 -6.33 -4.20
CA LYS A 13 5.91 -7.61 -3.72
C LYS A 13 4.39 -7.61 -3.62
N VAL A 14 3.77 -6.64 -2.93
CA VAL A 14 2.30 -6.61 -2.78
C VAL A 14 1.60 -6.42 -4.12
N LEU A 15 2.13 -5.56 -5.00
CA LEU A 15 1.57 -5.37 -6.34
C LEU A 15 1.62 -6.67 -7.16
N GLY A 16 2.73 -7.41 -7.07
CA GLY A 16 2.89 -8.70 -7.73
C GLY A 16 1.93 -9.75 -7.18
N ASP A 17 1.81 -9.84 -5.86
CA ASP A 17 0.96 -10.84 -5.20
C ASP A 17 -0.52 -10.56 -5.45
N PHE A 18 -0.97 -9.30 -5.38
CA PHE A 18 -2.35 -8.93 -5.67
C PHE A 18 -2.72 -9.22 -7.14
N LYS A 19 -1.79 -8.95 -8.08
CA LYS A 19 -1.98 -9.33 -9.49
C LYS A 19 -2.13 -10.84 -9.67
N LYS A 20 -1.26 -11.65 -9.03
CA LYS A 20 -1.32 -13.13 -9.09
C LYS A 20 -2.60 -13.70 -8.47
N GLN A 21 -3.10 -13.06 -7.42
CA GLN A 21 -4.34 -13.45 -6.75
C GLN A 21 -5.59 -12.92 -7.45
N HIS A 22 -5.46 -12.22 -8.59
CA HIS A 22 -6.55 -11.56 -9.29
C HIS A 22 -7.36 -10.60 -8.40
N ARG A 23 -6.71 -10.00 -7.39
CA ARG A 23 -7.33 -8.97 -6.55
C ARG A 23 -7.28 -7.64 -7.27
N SER A 24 -8.42 -6.96 -7.35
CA SER A 24 -8.49 -5.59 -7.84
C SER A 24 -7.83 -4.64 -6.85
N PHE A 25 -6.97 -3.74 -7.34
CA PHE A 25 -6.38 -2.69 -6.52
C PHE A 25 -6.11 -1.43 -7.34
N ALA A 26 -6.15 -0.29 -6.66
CA ALA A 26 -5.55 0.95 -7.13
C ALA A 26 -4.20 1.15 -6.46
N PHE A 27 -3.19 1.55 -7.24
CA PHE A 27 -1.85 1.88 -6.75
C PHE A 27 -1.62 3.38 -6.86
N ILE A 28 -1.14 3.98 -5.78
CA ILE A 28 -0.77 5.39 -5.69
C ILE A 28 0.72 5.46 -5.38
N ASN A 29 1.47 6.03 -6.32
CA ASN A 29 2.89 6.29 -6.12
C ASN A 29 3.05 7.61 -5.35
N VAL A 30 3.48 7.52 -4.09
CA VAL A 30 3.54 8.67 -3.19
C VAL A 30 4.66 9.66 -3.51
N ASP A 31 5.68 9.24 -4.28
CA ASP A 31 6.73 10.16 -4.74
C ASP A 31 6.27 11.03 -5.92
N LYS A 32 5.19 10.61 -6.60
CA LYS A 32 4.62 11.29 -7.77
C LYS A 32 3.27 11.94 -7.48
N ASP A 33 2.68 11.67 -6.32
CA ASP A 33 1.36 12.15 -5.91
C ASP A 33 1.42 12.75 -4.49
N PRO A 34 1.47 14.09 -4.37
CA PRO A 34 1.46 14.76 -3.07
C PRO A 34 0.21 14.51 -2.23
N GLN A 35 -0.95 14.27 -2.85
CA GLN A 35 -2.18 13.91 -2.13
C GLN A 35 -2.10 12.47 -1.64
N GLY A 36 -1.51 11.58 -2.45
CA GLY A 36 -1.17 10.22 -2.06
C GLY A 36 -0.24 10.17 -0.86
N LEU A 37 0.82 10.99 -0.86
CA LEU A 37 1.73 11.14 0.27
C LEU A 37 1.02 11.63 1.53
N LYS A 38 0.19 12.67 1.41
CA LYS A 38 -0.58 13.19 2.55
C LYS A 38 -1.43 12.10 3.20
N LYS A 39 -2.17 11.33 2.41
CA LYS A 39 -2.98 10.20 2.92
C LYS A 39 -2.12 9.13 3.58
N LEU A 40 -0.97 8.81 3.01
CA LEU A 40 -0.04 7.86 3.62
C LEU A 40 0.38 8.31 5.01
N LEU A 41 0.73 9.58 5.18
CA LEU A 41 1.14 10.15 6.46
C LEU A 41 0.00 10.12 7.50
N GLU A 42 -1.24 10.37 7.07
CA GLU A 42 -2.44 10.23 7.92
C GLU A 42 -2.61 8.80 8.44
N TYR A 43 -2.33 7.77 7.64
CA TYR A 43 -2.43 6.37 8.07
C TYR A 43 -1.29 5.89 8.98
N THR A 44 -0.20 6.65 9.06
CA THR A 44 1.07 6.17 9.62
C THR A 44 1.57 7.03 10.78
N ASP A 45 0.74 7.92 11.32
CA ASP A 45 1.11 8.91 12.33
C ASP A 45 2.33 9.73 11.88
N ASP A 46 2.26 10.33 10.69
CA ASP A 46 3.27 11.17 10.05
C ASP A 46 4.62 10.47 9.73
N LYS A 47 4.64 9.13 9.71
CA LYS A 47 5.85 8.36 9.38
C LYS A 47 5.82 7.92 7.93
N TYR A 48 6.87 8.26 7.18
CA TYR A 48 7.03 7.75 5.82
C TYR A 48 7.32 6.22 5.84
N MET A 49 6.26 5.40 5.76
CA MET A 49 6.31 3.94 5.75
C MET A 49 5.53 3.39 4.55
N VAL A 50 6.18 2.56 3.72
CA VAL A 50 5.58 1.97 2.51
C VAL A 50 5.80 0.45 2.44
N PRO A 51 4.88 -0.32 1.85
CA PRO A 51 3.56 0.11 1.37
C PRO A 51 2.55 0.31 2.52
N VAL A 52 1.51 1.10 2.28
CA VAL A 52 0.28 1.10 3.10
C VAL A 52 -0.84 0.51 2.25
N ILE A 53 -1.52 -0.50 2.76
CA ILE A 53 -2.61 -1.21 2.08
C ILE A 53 -3.89 -0.90 2.84
N VAL A 54 -4.84 -0.29 2.15
CA VAL A 54 -6.15 0.08 2.71
C VAL A 54 -7.22 -0.77 2.04
N ASN A 55 -7.89 -1.63 2.81
CA ASN A 55 -9.02 -2.42 2.35
C ASN A 55 -10.30 -1.75 2.83
N ALA A 56 -11.03 -1.13 1.89
CA ALA A 56 -12.27 -0.41 2.22
C ALA A 56 -13.41 -1.37 2.62
N ASP A 57 -13.43 -2.58 2.05
CA ASP A 57 -14.48 -3.58 2.33
C ASP A 57 -14.35 -4.17 3.75
N GLU A 58 -13.12 -4.24 4.26
CA GLU A 58 -12.80 -4.80 5.58
C GLU A 58 -12.52 -3.73 6.64
N ASP A 59 -12.67 -2.44 6.28
CA ASP A 59 -12.33 -1.28 7.11
C ASP A 59 -10.95 -1.41 7.79
N SER A 60 -9.95 -1.86 7.01
CA SER A 60 -8.65 -2.24 7.54
C SER A 60 -7.49 -1.51 6.85
N VAL A 61 -6.47 -1.19 7.63
CA VAL A 61 -5.22 -0.56 7.17
C VAL A 61 -4.04 -1.41 7.62
N GLN A 62 -3.22 -1.83 6.67
CA GLN A 62 -1.99 -2.58 6.89
C GLN A 62 -0.78 -1.74 6.48
N ILE A 63 0.21 -1.62 7.38
CA ILE A 63 1.46 -0.91 7.14
C ILE A 63 2.58 -1.94 6.93
N GLY A 64 3.32 -1.79 5.83
CA GLY A 64 4.33 -2.75 5.40
C GLY A 64 3.72 -4.00 4.75
N TYR A 65 4.58 -4.81 4.13
CA TYR A 65 4.15 -6.07 3.52
C TYR A 65 5.28 -7.09 3.42
N THR A 66 5.11 -8.24 4.06
CA THR A 66 6.07 -9.37 4.01
C THR A 66 5.59 -10.52 3.11
N GLY A 67 4.30 -10.59 2.78
CA GLY A 67 3.74 -11.66 1.94
C GLY A 67 2.70 -12.55 2.61
N GLU A 68 2.54 -12.45 3.92
CA GLU A 68 1.43 -13.07 4.62
C GLU A 68 0.31 -12.04 4.74
N VAL A 69 -0.71 -12.19 3.90
CA VAL A 69 -2.03 -11.64 4.21
C VAL A 69 -2.72 -12.72 5.02
N SER A 70 -2.72 -12.59 6.34
CA SER A 70 -3.63 -13.36 7.17
C SER A 70 -5.04 -12.90 6.84
N ILE A 71 -5.70 -13.66 5.95
CA ILE A 71 -7.16 -13.67 5.85
C ILE A 71 -7.73 -14.54 6.97
#